data_AF-A0A9X3ESQ5-F1
#
_entry.id   AF-A0A9X3ESQ5-F1
#
_cell.length_a   1.000
_cell.length_b   1.000
_cell.length_c   1.000
_cell.angle_alpha   90.00
_cell.angle_beta   90.00
_cell.angle_gamma   90.00
#
_symmetry.space_group_name_H-M   'P 1'
#
loop_
_entity.id
_entity.type
_entity.pdbx_description
1 polymer ?
#
loop_
_entity_poly.entity_id
_entity_poly.type
_entity_poly.pdbx_seq_one_letter_code
_entity_poly.pdbx_strand_id
1 'polypeptide(L)'
;MRTTVTWALALAVAGCGGKGSILDELTVSAGQTQGPTYGPSGEPDDSGDEPTTGEPTTGGPSGTNPIDVLFVIDNTGSMADEQALLAKNIAALVNTERDLRIGVTTTDAGNPRCPQAQTTPENGAMAIRSCVQRVAQGEFSFNMEDFSYACDDVCDVESIGLVPTPTTEEPEAAVRPWLERTGGVTNLADQNLSLVQALQCALPRGVNGCGFESQLESMRLALVRTMDANQPEYGFLRPEADLVVVILTDEVDCSYNPLFDSIFKDNKIFWEDPERPDATSAVCFNAGVKCEGGAPTYTACPATNYDIEGNPDVADDDAVLWPVSRYTDLLDGIQASKTGGARVRLLAIAGVPVGFETGEVPLVFADDPDPADQDIFGIGPGCVLVDPNFPDFPQTARPPVRMLEVGASLGPLEFHSICQHDYSAIVATIAQP
;
A
#
# COMPACT_ATOMS: atom_id res chain seq x y z
N MET A 1 -1.25 41.71 46.45
CA MET A 1 -0.01 41.80 47.26
C MET A 1 0.73 40.48 47.18
N ARG A 2 1.63 40.35 46.20
CA ARG A 2 2.64 39.28 46.18
C ARG A 2 3.94 39.90 45.67
N THR A 3 4.97 39.59 46.43
CA THR A 3 6.33 40.10 46.43
C THR A 3 7.13 39.62 45.22
N THR A 4 8.00 40.52 44.77
CA THR A 4 9.05 40.45 43.75
C THR A 4 9.98 39.24 43.81
N VAL A 5 10.42 38.77 42.63
CA VAL A 5 11.80 38.31 42.37
C VAL A 5 12.25 38.81 40.99
N THR A 6 13.51 39.22 40.95
CA THR A 6 14.22 39.98 39.91
C THR A 6 14.85 39.06 38.86
N TRP A 7 15.03 39.62 37.67
CA TRP A 7 15.69 39.07 36.49
C TRP A 7 17.19 38.76 36.68
N ALA A 8 17.68 37.73 35.98
CA ALA A 8 19.09 37.62 35.56
C ALA A 8 19.16 37.10 34.12
N LEU A 9 19.70 37.97 33.26
CA LEU A 9 20.02 37.76 31.85
C LEU A 9 21.39 37.08 31.77
N ALA A 10 21.51 35.98 31.02
CA ALA A 10 22.80 35.39 30.67
C ALA A 10 22.91 35.25 29.16
N LEU A 11 23.90 35.96 28.60
CA LEU A 11 24.32 36.00 27.21
C LEU A 11 25.37 34.90 26.99
N ALA A 12 25.23 34.07 25.94
CA ALA A 12 26.32 33.20 25.49
C ALA A 12 26.34 33.07 23.95
N VAL A 13 27.22 33.90 23.38
CA VAL A 13 28.08 33.79 22.18
C VAL A 13 27.90 32.58 21.23
N ALA A 14 27.78 32.93 19.95
CA ALA A 14 27.86 32.04 18.79
C ALA A 14 29.26 31.44 18.55
N GLY A 15 29.31 30.18 18.11
CA GLY A 15 30.52 29.52 17.60
C GLY A 15 30.17 28.57 16.45
N CYS A 16 30.78 28.78 15.28
CA CYS A 16 30.74 27.89 14.11
C CYS A 16 31.48 26.57 14.36
N GLY A 17 30.98 25.48 13.78
CA GLY A 17 31.73 24.24 13.57
C GLY A 17 30.82 23.11 13.07
N GLY A 18 31.07 22.62 11.86
CA GLY A 18 30.23 21.62 11.19
C GLY A 18 30.63 20.14 11.42
N LYS A 19 29.77 19.29 10.84
CA LYS A 19 29.88 17.86 10.45
C LYS A 19 29.64 16.75 11.49
N GLY A 20 28.92 15.71 11.03
CA GLY A 20 28.88 14.33 11.54
C GLY A 20 27.44 13.87 11.81
N SER A 21 26.71 13.28 10.85
CA SER A 21 26.76 11.87 10.39
C SER A 21 26.91 10.89 11.55
N ILE A 22 25.80 10.27 11.94
CA ILE A 22 25.71 9.26 12.98
C ILE A 22 25.31 7.95 12.29
N LEU A 23 26.33 7.24 11.79
CA LEU A 23 26.27 5.82 11.49
C LEU A 23 27.52 5.21 12.12
N ASP A 24 27.34 3.98 12.61
CA ASP A 24 28.31 3.06 13.23
C ASP A 24 28.66 3.24 14.71
N GLU A 25 28.05 2.37 15.51
CA GLU A 25 28.80 1.63 16.52
C GLU A 25 28.47 0.14 16.35
N LEU A 26 29.35 -0.63 15.70
CA LEU A 26 29.59 -2.08 15.89
C LEU A 26 30.82 -2.50 15.06
N THR A 27 32.02 -2.30 15.63
CA THR A 27 33.27 -2.81 15.06
C THR A 27 33.60 -4.21 15.58
N VAL A 28 33.85 -5.16 14.68
CA VAL A 28 34.66 -6.37 14.94
C VAL A 28 35.92 -6.32 14.08
N SER A 29 37.05 -6.49 14.74
CA SER A 29 38.42 -6.41 14.23
C SER A 29 38.83 -7.66 13.43
N ALA A 30 39.41 -7.44 12.25
CA ALA A 30 40.43 -8.33 11.67
C ALA A 30 41.44 -7.50 10.86
N GLY A 31 42.70 -7.56 11.25
CA GLY A 31 43.79 -6.82 10.61
C GLY A 31 44.30 -7.48 9.35
N GLN A 32 44.80 -6.67 8.42
CA GLN A 32 45.74 -7.11 7.38
C GLN A 32 46.80 -6.04 7.09
N THR A 33 48.04 -6.53 6.95
CA THR A 33 49.26 -5.84 6.53
C THR A 33 49.38 -5.81 5.00
N GLN A 34 49.88 -4.70 4.47
CA GLN A 34 50.18 -4.46 3.04
C GLN A 34 51.39 -5.28 2.51
N GLY A 35 51.38 -5.58 1.21
CA GLY A 35 52.46 -6.24 0.41
C GLY A 35 53.64 -5.32 0.07
N PRO A 36 54.25 -5.32 -1.15
CA PRO A 36 54.26 -6.27 -2.29
C PRO A 36 55.71 -6.56 -2.82
N THR A 37 55.91 -7.38 -3.89
CA THR A 37 56.98 -7.16 -4.93
C THR A 37 57.04 -8.20 -6.08
N TYR A 38 57.25 -7.70 -7.32
CA TYR A 38 58.01 -8.22 -8.51
C TYR A 38 57.67 -9.62 -9.09
N GLY A 39 57.60 -9.93 -10.40
CA GLY A 39 57.92 -9.32 -11.70
C GLY A 39 57.64 -10.39 -12.81
N PRO A 40 57.81 -10.10 -14.12
CA PRO A 40 57.14 -10.82 -15.22
C PRO A 40 58.02 -11.85 -15.96
N SER A 41 57.39 -12.84 -16.65
CA SER A 41 57.69 -13.35 -18.01
C SER A 41 57.36 -14.85 -18.21
N GLY A 42 56.70 -15.20 -19.32
CA GLY A 42 56.81 -16.54 -19.94
C GLY A 42 55.51 -17.16 -20.44
N GLU A 43 55.29 -17.11 -21.76
CA GLU A 43 54.53 -18.09 -22.56
C GLU A 43 55.55 -18.95 -23.37
N PRO A 44 55.22 -20.07 -24.06
CA PRO A 44 53.87 -20.59 -24.41
C PRO A 44 53.67 -22.13 -24.31
N ASP A 45 52.44 -22.53 -24.68
CA ASP A 45 52.03 -23.78 -25.37
C ASP A 45 51.74 -25.04 -24.52
N ASP A 46 50.47 -25.47 -24.45
CA ASP A 46 50.06 -26.84 -24.77
C ASP A 46 48.53 -26.96 -24.96
N SER A 47 48.16 -27.68 -26.00
CA SER A 47 46.86 -28.13 -26.44
C SER A 47 46.14 -29.09 -25.47
N GLY A 48 44.83 -28.90 -25.30
CA GLY A 48 43.96 -29.86 -24.61
C GLY A 48 42.47 -29.54 -24.80
N ASP A 49 41.82 -30.31 -25.68
CA ASP A 49 40.36 -30.42 -25.78
C ASP A 49 39.80 -31.15 -24.55
N GLU A 50 38.87 -30.52 -23.82
CA GLU A 50 37.76 -31.19 -23.12
C GLU A 50 36.65 -30.16 -22.77
N PRO A 51 35.38 -30.59 -22.62
CA PRO A 51 34.21 -29.75 -22.86
C PRO A 51 33.94 -28.79 -21.70
N THR A 52 33.83 -27.50 -22.00
CA THR A 52 33.40 -26.50 -21.02
C THR A 52 31.94 -26.72 -20.64
N THR A 53 31.78 -27.11 -19.38
CA THR A 53 30.58 -26.94 -18.56
C THR A 53 29.95 -25.58 -18.80
N GLY A 54 28.64 -25.57 -19.06
CA GLY A 54 27.88 -24.35 -19.34
C GLY A 54 28.07 -23.31 -18.24
N GLU A 55 28.54 -22.13 -18.63
CA GLU A 55 28.32 -20.91 -17.87
C GLU A 55 26.81 -20.73 -17.67
N PRO A 56 26.36 -20.22 -16.52
CA PRO A 56 24.98 -19.79 -16.37
C PRO A 56 24.78 -18.63 -17.35
N THR A 57 23.98 -18.89 -18.39
CA THR A 57 23.55 -17.89 -19.35
C THR A 57 22.75 -16.82 -18.61
N THR A 58 23.41 -15.74 -18.22
CA THR A 58 22.77 -14.44 -17.95
C THR A 58 22.35 -13.88 -19.31
N GLY A 59 21.16 -14.27 -19.75
CA GLY A 59 20.67 -13.93 -21.07
C GLY A 59 19.33 -14.58 -21.37
N GLY A 60 18.29 -14.14 -20.67
CA GLY A 60 16.90 -14.26 -21.14
C GLY A 60 16.52 -13.04 -21.98
N PRO A 61 15.81 -13.20 -23.11
CA PRO A 61 15.59 -12.13 -24.09
C PRO A 61 14.40 -11.21 -23.75
N SER A 62 14.44 -9.98 -24.28
CA SER A 62 13.33 -9.00 -24.44
C SER A 62 13.01 -8.03 -23.29
N GLY A 63 13.79 -6.96 -23.18
CA GLY A 63 13.28 -5.58 -23.29
C GLY A 63 12.40 -4.96 -22.20
N THR A 64 11.99 -5.66 -21.14
CA THR A 64 11.19 -5.10 -20.03
C THR A 64 11.68 -5.59 -18.66
N ASN A 65 11.74 -4.69 -17.69
CA ASN A 65 12.17 -4.98 -16.31
C ASN A 65 11.28 -6.05 -15.67
N PRO A 66 11.72 -6.81 -14.64
CA PRO A 66 10.80 -7.56 -13.79
C PRO A 66 9.77 -6.64 -13.09
N ILE A 67 8.79 -7.19 -12.39
CA ILE A 67 7.76 -6.40 -11.68
C ILE A 67 7.49 -6.92 -10.27
N ASP A 68 7.52 -6.04 -9.28
CA ASP A 68 7.07 -6.27 -7.92
C ASP A 68 5.73 -5.56 -7.72
N VAL A 69 4.68 -6.30 -7.36
CA VAL A 69 3.33 -5.78 -7.15
C VAL A 69 2.94 -5.92 -5.69
N LEU A 70 2.55 -4.83 -5.06
CA LEU A 70 1.97 -4.83 -3.71
C LEU A 70 0.49 -4.49 -3.82
N PHE A 71 -0.38 -5.46 -3.53
CA PHE A 71 -1.80 -5.19 -3.34
C PHE A 71 -2.07 -4.77 -1.90
N VAL A 72 -2.72 -3.61 -1.73
CA VAL A 72 -3.29 -3.13 -0.48
C VAL A 72 -4.80 -3.11 -0.68
N ILE A 73 -5.48 -4.11 -0.11
CA ILE A 73 -6.89 -4.35 -0.40
C ILE A 73 -7.72 -4.02 0.81
N ASP A 74 -8.71 -3.18 0.59
CA ASP A 74 -9.69 -2.85 1.60
C ASP A 74 -10.54 -4.07 1.97
N ASN A 75 -10.52 -4.41 3.26
CA ASN A 75 -11.16 -5.59 3.82
C ASN A 75 -12.35 -5.24 4.70
N THR A 76 -12.99 -4.09 4.49
CA THR A 76 -14.20 -3.65 5.19
C THR A 76 -15.47 -4.27 4.62
N GLY A 77 -16.59 -4.02 5.31
CA GLY A 77 -17.90 -4.61 5.07
C GLY A 77 -18.45 -4.42 3.65
N SER A 78 -18.12 -3.31 2.99
CA SER A 78 -18.64 -2.94 1.67
C SER A 78 -17.89 -3.61 0.51
N MET A 79 -16.68 -4.11 0.74
CA MET A 79 -15.71 -4.43 -0.31
C MET A 79 -15.83 -5.84 -0.92
N ALA A 80 -16.87 -6.60 -0.56
CA ALA A 80 -17.01 -8.00 -0.97
C ALA A 80 -17.04 -8.16 -2.50
N ASP A 81 -17.85 -7.35 -3.18
CA ASP A 81 -18.08 -7.44 -4.62
C ASP A 81 -16.83 -7.00 -5.41
N GLU A 82 -16.19 -5.93 -4.97
CA GLU A 82 -15.01 -5.33 -5.59
C GLU A 82 -13.80 -6.27 -5.47
N GLN A 83 -13.62 -6.90 -4.31
CA GLN A 83 -12.59 -7.93 -4.12
C GLN A 83 -12.80 -9.13 -5.05
N ALA A 84 -14.04 -9.62 -5.14
CA ALA A 84 -14.39 -10.72 -6.04
C ALA A 84 -14.19 -10.32 -7.51
N LEU A 85 -14.52 -9.08 -7.88
CA LEU A 85 -14.35 -8.56 -9.23
C LEU A 85 -12.86 -8.42 -9.60
N LEU A 86 -12.02 -7.95 -8.68
CA LEU A 86 -10.56 -7.95 -8.87
C LEU A 86 -10.04 -9.37 -9.08
N ALA A 87 -10.43 -10.33 -8.23
CA ALA A 87 -10.02 -11.72 -8.35
C ALA A 87 -10.45 -12.33 -9.69
N LYS A 88 -11.69 -12.10 -10.15
CA LYS A 88 -12.20 -12.57 -11.45
C LYS A 88 -11.35 -12.08 -12.63
N ASN A 89 -10.81 -10.87 -12.53
CA ASN A 89 -10.06 -10.22 -13.62
C ASN A 89 -8.52 -10.40 -13.53
N ILE A 90 -8.01 -11.02 -12.46
CA ILE A 90 -6.55 -11.05 -12.19
C ILE A 90 -5.71 -11.74 -13.26
N ALA A 91 -6.32 -12.61 -14.08
CA ALA A 91 -5.65 -13.28 -15.19
C ALA A 91 -4.97 -12.28 -16.15
N ALA A 92 -5.51 -11.07 -16.30
CA ALA A 92 -4.92 -10.04 -17.17
C ALA A 92 -3.51 -9.60 -16.73
N LEU A 93 -3.18 -9.66 -15.44
CA LEU A 93 -1.86 -9.31 -14.90
C LEU A 93 -0.83 -10.40 -15.21
N VAL A 94 -1.19 -11.66 -14.97
CA VAL A 94 -0.22 -12.77 -15.02
C VAL A 94 0.07 -13.30 -16.42
N ASN A 95 -0.64 -12.80 -17.44
CA ASN A 95 -0.40 -13.10 -18.85
C ASN A 95 0.88 -12.47 -19.42
N THR A 96 1.57 -11.63 -18.65
CA THR A 96 2.91 -11.12 -19.00
C THR A 96 3.97 -12.22 -18.94
N GLU A 97 5.06 -12.10 -19.71
CA GLU A 97 6.24 -12.98 -19.60
C GLU A 97 7.26 -12.48 -18.56
N ARG A 98 7.04 -11.30 -17.98
CA ARG A 98 7.92 -10.71 -16.96
C ARG A 98 7.99 -11.58 -15.70
N ASP A 99 9.17 -11.61 -15.09
CA ASP A 99 9.36 -12.14 -13.74
C ASP A 99 8.62 -11.26 -12.74
N LEU A 100 7.81 -11.87 -11.88
CA LEU A 100 6.93 -11.14 -10.96
C LEU A 100 7.06 -11.59 -9.52
N ARG A 101 6.84 -10.66 -8.59
CA ARG A 101 6.54 -10.91 -7.19
C ARG A 101 5.26 -10.18 -6.82
N ILE A 102 4.38 -10.82 -6.07
CA ILE A 102 3.09 -10.28 -5.68
C ILE A 102 2.89 -10.47 -4.19
N GLY A 103 2.94 -9.36 -3.45
CA GLY A 103 2.57 -9.26 -2.05
C GLY A 103 1.13 -8.78 -1.91
N VAL A 104 0.44 -9.21 -0.85
CA VAL A 104 -0.93 -8.79 -0.54
C VAL A 104 -1.05 -8.49 0.94
N THR A 105 -1.56 -7.31 1.26
CA THR A 105 -1.92 -6.87 2.62
C THR A 105 -3.28 -6.16 2.60
N THR A 106 -3.75 -5.70 3.75
CA THR A 106 -5.04 -5.00 3.89
C THR A 106 -4.87 -3.54 4.27
N THR A 107 -5.96 -2.77 4.21
CA THR A 107 -6.03 -1.39 4.66
C THR A 107 -6.16 -1.27 6.19
N ASP A 108 -6.40 -2.37 6.90
CA ASP A 108 -6.52 -2.37 8.37
C ASP A 108 -5.14 -2.31 9.05
N ALA A 109 -4.81 -1.11 9.56
CA ALA A 109 -3.62 -0.81 10.34
C ALA A 109 -3.90 -0.65 11.85
N GLY A 110 -5.01 -1.20 12.36
CA GLY A 110 -5.26 -1.31 13.79
C GLY A 110 -5.74 -0.02 14.47
N ASN A 111 -6.71 0.68 13.88
CA ASN A 111 -7.32 1.86 14.47
C ASN A 111 -7.96 1.55 15.85
N PRO A 112 -7.85 2.45 16.86
CA PRO A 112 -8.36 2.23 18.23
C PRO A 112 -9.86 1.98 18.33
N ARG A 113 -10.65 2.35 17.31
CA ARG A 113 -12.09 2.11 17.29
C ARG A 113 -12.49 0.71 16.90
N CYS A 114 -11.57 -0.05 16.34
CA CYS A 114 -11.78 -1.41 15.88
C CYS A 114 -11.11 -2.37 16.86
N PRO A 115 -11.87 -3.01 17.77
CA PRO A 115 -11.30 -3.91 18.76
C PRO A 115 -10.66 -5.11 18.06
N GLN A 116 -9.48 -5.53 18.52
CA GLN A 116 -8.79 -6.74 18.04
C GLN A 116 -9.59 -8.04 18.21
N ALA A 117 -10.66 -8.00 19.01
CA ALA A 117 -11.60 -9.12 19.14
C ALA A 117 -12.54 -9.26 17.92
N GLN A 118 -12.59 -8.25 17.05
CA GLN A 118 -13.49 -8.16 15.89
C GLN A 118 -12.72 -8.03 14.57
N THR A 119 -11.58 -7.32 14.57
CA THR A 119 -10.73 -7.17 13.40
C THR A 119 -9.36 -7.83 13.60
N THR A 120 -8.74 -8.24 12.50
CA THR A 120 -7.41 -8.87 12.47
C THR A 120 -6.47 -8.06 11.58
N PRO A 121 -5.98 -6.90 12.05
CA PRO A 121 -5.21 -5.99 11.22
C PRO A 121 -3.90 -6.63 10.75
N GLU A 122 -3.68 -6.66 9.44
CA GLU A 122 -2.39 -7.09 8.89
C GLU A 122 -1.27 -6.08 9.21
N ASN A 123 -1.57 -4.80 9.47
CA ASN A 123 -0.55 -3.78 9.78
C ASN A 123 0.61 -3.78 8.76
N GLY A 124 0.25 -3.84 7.48
CA GLY A 124 1.17 -3.95 6.35
C GLY A 124 1.90 -5.29 6.21
N ALA A 125 1.70 -6.27 7.10
CA ALA A 125 2.28 -7.60 6.90
C ALA A 125 1.70 -8.24 5.63
N MET A 126 2.56 -8.82 4.80
CA MET A 126 2.11 -9.54 3.62
C MET A 126 1.61 -10.92 4.04
N ALA A 127 0.47 -11.34 3.50
CA ALA A 127 -0.08 -12.65 3.81
C ALA A 127 -0.69 -13.29 2.56
N ILE A 128 -0.05 -14.34 2.08
CA ILE A 128 -0.62 -15.23 1.06
C ILE A 128 -1.38 -16.34 1.78
N ARG A 129 -2.70 -16.23 1.77
CA ARG A 129 -3.62 -17.18 2.41
C ARG A 129 -4.84 -17.33 1.52
N SER A 130 -5.31 -18.56 1.36
CA SER A 130 -6.55 -18.78 0.63
C SER A 130 -7.73 -18.14 1.36
N CYS A 131 -8.60 -17.47 0.62
CA CYS A 131 -9.84 -16.92 1.13
C CYS A 131 -10.75 -18.00 1.72
N VAL A 132 -10.65 -19.27 1.29
CA VAL A 132 -11.40 -20.40 1.88
C VAL A 132 -11.03 -20.58 3.35
N GLN A 133 -9.76 -20.37 3.72
CA GLN A 133 -9.32 -20.41 5.12
C GLN A 133 -9.84 -19.21 5.90
N ARG A 134 -9.96 -18.05 5.25
CA ARG A 134 -10.52 -16.82 5.85
C ARG A 134 -12.02 -16.97 6.10
N VAL A 135 -12.77 -17.56 5.16
CA VAL A 135 -14.18 -17.95 5.34
C VAL A 135 -14.32 -18.87 6.54
N ALA A 136 -13.50 -19.91 6.64
CA ALA A 136 -13.50 -20.83 7.78
C ALA A 136 -13.16 -20.15 9.13
N GLN A 137 -12.49 -19.00 9.10
CA GLN A 137 -12.16 -18.18 10.27
C GLN A 137 -13.20 -17.09 10.57
N GLY A 138 -14.25 -16.98 9.75
CA GLY A 138 -15.32 -15.99 9.93
C GLY A 138 -14.97 -14.59 9.43
N GLU A 139 -13.89 -14.41 8.67
CA GLU A 139 -13.45 -13.11 8.17
C GLU A 139 -14.36 -12.56 7.05
N PHE A 140 -15.25 -13.41 6.50
CA PHE A 140 -16.27 -13.03 5.52
C PHE A 140 -17.65 -12.78 6.15
N SER A 141 -17.73 -12.62 7.47
CA SER A 141 -18.96 -12.23 8.15
C SER A 141 -18.84 -10.86 8.77
N PHE A 142 -19.80 -9.99 8.45
CA PHE A 142 -19.87 -8.64 8.96
C PHE A 142 -21.33 -8.29 9.25
N ASN A 143 -21.62 -7.61 10.36
CA ASN A 143 -22.99 -7.25 10.76
C ASN A 143 -24.04 -8.39 10.73
N MET A 144 -23.61 -9.63 11.03
CA MET A 144 -24.42 -10.86 10.96
C MET A 144 -24.83 -11.29 9.55
N GLU A 145 -24.25 -10.68 8.53
CA GLU A 145 -24.38 -11.07 7.13
C GLU A 145 -23.18 -11.94 6.72
N ASP A 146 -23.37 -12.72 5.65
CA ASP A 146 -22.40 -13.67 5.11
C ASP A 146 -22.02 -13.26 3.69
N PHE A 147 -20.74 -12.93 3.52
CA PHE A 147 -20.15 -12.49 2.26
C PHE A 147 -19.20 -13.54 1.68
N SER A 148 -19.29 -14.79 2.12
CA SER A 148 -18.43 -15.90 1.65
C SER A 148 -18.50 -16.12 0.13
N TYR A 149 -19.59 -15.71 -0.52
CA TYR A 149 -19.72 -15.72 -1.99
C TYR A 149 -18.56 -15.00 -2.70
N ALA A 150 -18.00 -13.95 -2.10
CA ALA A 150 -16.87 -13.21 -2.66
C ALA A 150 -15.60 -14.06 -2.79
N CYS A 151 -15.48 -15.10 -1.96
CA CYS A 151 -14.45 -16.13 -2.07
C CYS A 151 -14.91 -17.33 -2.91
N ASP A 152 -16.06 -17.91 -2.58
CA ASP A 152 -16.52 -19.19 -3.12
C ASP A 152 -16.79 -19.14 -4.64
N ASP A 153 -17.15 -17.96 -5.17
CA ASP A 153 -17.35 -17.76 -6.60
C ASP A 153 -16.04 -17.79 -7.42
N VAL A 154 -14.89 -17.58 -6.77
CA VAL A 154 -13.59 -17.40 -7.44
C VAL A 154 -12.53 -18.41 -7.01
N CYS A 155 -12.73 -19.12 -5.90
CA CYS A 155 -11.73 -19.99 -5.29
C CYS A 155 -12.33 -21.27 -4.70
N ASP A 156 -11.73 -22.40 -5.03
CA ASP A 156 -11.99 -23.72 -4.41
C ASP A 156 -10.74 -24.34 -3.75
N VAL A 157 -9.64 -23.58 -3.68
CA VAL A 157 -8.34 -24.05 -3.17
C VAL A 157 -8.27 -23.85 -1.66
N GLU A 158 -8.28 -24.92 -0.87
CA GLU A 158 -8.29 -24.83 0.59
C GLU A 158 -7.04 -24.15 1.19
N SER A 159 -5.86 -24.30 0.57
CA SER A 159 -4.64 -23.68 1.08
C SER A 159 -3.63 -23.44 -0.04
N ILE A 160 -2.86 -22.35 0.10
CA ILE A 160 -1.80 -22.00 -0.84
C ILE A 160 -0.47 -22.31 -0.15
N GLY A 161 0.15 -23.43 -0.51
CA GLY A 161 1.48 -23.79 -0.03
C GLY A 161 2.56 -23.10 -0.87
N LEU A 162 3.60 -22.57 -0.22
CA LEU A 162 4.75 -21.94 -0.87
C LEU A 162 6.03 -22.73 -0.58
N VAL A 163 6.90 -22.86 -1.58
CA VAL A 163 8.24 -23.44 -1.40
C VAL A 163 9.27 -22.37 -1.07
N PRO A 164 10.33 -22.69 -0.31
CA PRO A 164 11.39 -21.74 -0.02
C PRO A 164 12.10 -21.24 -1.28
N THR A 165 12.38 -19.93 -1.33
CA THR A 165 13.12 -19.29 -2.41
C THR A 165 14.19 -18.34 -1.87
N PRO A 166 15.37 -18.26 -2.53
CA PRO A 166 16.39 -17.30 -2.18
C PRO A 166 16.06 -15.91 -2.73
N THR A 167 16.64 -14.88 -2.13
CA THR A 167 16.67 -13.52 -2.68
C THR A 167 18.12 -13.08 -2.89
N THR A 168 18.34 -11.95 -3.56
CA THR A 168 19.67 -11.35 -3.69
C THR A 168 20.26 -11.01 -2.33
N GLU A 169 19.42 -10.52 -1.41
CA GLU A 169 19.81 -10.11 -0.06
C GLU A 169 19.96 -11.32 0.89
N GLU A 170 19.21 -12.39 0.65
CA GLU A 170 19.22 -13.60 1.47
C GLU A 170 19.35 -14.85 0.58
N PRO A 171 20.59 -15.29 0.30
CA PRO A 171 20.86 -16.45 -0.56
C PRO A 171 20.40 -17.79 0.02
N GLU A 172 20.18 -17.87 1.33
CA GLU A 172 19.56 -19.05 1.95
C GLU A 172 18.05 -19.02 1.71
N ALA A 173 17.54 -20.08 1.08
CA ALA A 173 16.12 -20.13 0.70
C ALA A 173 15.21 -20.22 1.94
N ALA A 174 14.21 -19.35 1.99
CA ALA A 174 13.20 -19.32 3.05
C ALA A 174 11.80 -19.22 2.42
N VAL A 175 10.75 -19.65 3.14
CA VAL A 175 9.37 -19.43 2.70
C VAL A 175 9.08 -17.93 2.80
N ARG A 176 8.63 -17.35 1.69
CA ARG A 176 8.41 -15.91 1.55
C ARG A 176 6.92 -15.57 1.55
N PRO A 177 6.49 -14.45 2.15
CA PRO A 177 5.07 -14.07 2.22
C PRO A 177 4.54 -13.44 0.92
N TRP A 178 5.04 -13.87 -0.25
CA TRP A 178 4.61 -13.39 -1.55
C TRP A 178 4.54 -14.55 -2.56
N LEU A 179 3.69 -14.37 -3.57
CA LEU A 179 3.69 -15.23 -4.75
C LEU A 179 4.78 -14.74 -5.71
N GLU A 180 5.53 -15.64 -6.34
CA GLU A 180 6.48 -15.24 -7.37
C GLU A 180 6.50 -16.19 -8.55
N ARG A 181 6.93 -15.64 -9.69
CA ARG A 181 7.32 -16.38 -10.88
C ARG A 181 8.61 -15.81 -11.41
N THR A 182 9.65 -16.63 -11.43
CA THR A 182 11.00 -16.26 -11.88
C THR A 182 11.50 -17.29 -12.88
N GLY A 183 11.91 -16.87 -14.08
CA GLY A 183 12.35 -17.77 -15.14
C GLY A 183 11.27 -18.77 -15.57
N GLY A 184 10.00 -18.38 -15.46
CA GLY A 184 8.85 -19.25 -15.77
C GLY A 184 8.46 -20.25 -14.69
N VAL A 185 9.18 -20.29 -13.55
CA VAL A 185 8.89 -21.20 -12.42
C VAL A 185 8.22 -20.42 -11.29
N THR A 186 7.14 -20.97 -10.72
CA THR A 186 6.46 -20.37 -9.57
C THR A 186 6.96 -20.93 -8.25
N ASN A 187 6.79 -20.18 -7.15
CA ASN A 187 7.05 -20.67 -5.79
C ASN A 187 5.88 -21.44 -5.16
N LEU A 188 4.91 -21.91 -5.95
CA LEU A 188 3.80 -22.72 -5.47
C LEU A 188 4.25 -24.15 -5.15
N ALA A 189 3.82 -24.68 -4.00
CA ALA A 189 4.12 -26.04 -3.60
C ALA A 189 3.34 -27.09 -4.42
N ASP A 190 2.09 -26.79 -4.78
CA ASP A 190 1.32 -27.61 -5.72
C ASP A 190 1.58 -27.15 -7.16
N GLN A 191 2.23 -28.02 -7.94
CA GLN A 191 2.57 -27.75 -9.33
C GLN A 191 1.35 -27.76 -10.28
N ASN A 192 0.19 -28.25 -9.83
CA ASN A 192 -1.06 -28.17 -10.58
C ASN A 192 -1.83 -26.88 -10.32
N LEU A 193 -1.47 -26.13 -9.27
CA LEU A 193 -2.05 -24.84 -8.97
C LEU A 193 -1.41 -23.78 -9.84
N SER A 194 -2.18 -23.13 -10.70
CA SER A 194 -1.68 -22.00 -11.49
C SER A 194 -1.53 -20.75 -10.63
N LEU A 195 -0.66 -19.83 -11.05
CA LEU A 195 -0.53 -18.51 -10.42
C LEU A 195 -1.85 -17.71 -10.46
N VAL A 196 -2.64 -17.85 -11.54
CA VAL A 196 -3.98 -17.25 -11.64
C VAL A 196 -4.86 -17.72 -10.48
N GLN A 197 -4.97 -19.05 -10.30
CA GLN A 197 -5.80 -19.63 -9.24
C GLN A 197 -5.30 -19.25 -7.85
N ALA A 198 -3.98 -19.25 -7.63
CA ALA A 198 -3.41 -18.82 -6.36
C ALA A 198 -3.77 -17.36 -6.04
N LEU A 199 -3.74 -16.45 -7.03
CA LEU A 199 -4.15 -15.06 -6.84
C LEU A 199 -5.66 -14.90 -6.66
N GLN A 200 -6.48 -15.62 -7.43
CA GLN A 200 -7.93 -15.65 -7.26
C GLN A 200 -8.32 -16.03 -5.83
N CYS A 201 -7.54 -16.91 -5.19
CA CYS A 201 -7.71 -17.30 -3.81
C CYS A 201 -7.05 -16.37 -2.79
N ALA A 202 -5.98 -15.64 -3.13
CA ALA A 202 -5.23 -14.82 -2.18
C ALA A 202 -5.71 -13.36 -2.07
N LEU A 203 -6.35 -12.85 -3.13
CA LEU A 203 -6.80 -11.46 -3.21
C LEU A 203 -8.06 -11.16 -2.38
N PRO A 204 -9.08 -12.04 -2.27
CA PRO A 204 -10.17 -11.82 -1.33
C PRO A 204 -9.67 -11.90 0.11
N ARG A 205 -9.75 -10.79 0.84
CA ARG A 205 -9.16 -10.58 2.17
C ARG A 205 -10.13 -10.74 3.33
N GLY A 206 -11.43 -10.81 3.04
CA GLY A 206 -12.49 -10.74 4.03
C GLY A 206 -13.12 -9.35 4.09
N VAL A 207 -14.12 -9.21 4.96
CA VAL A 207 -14.95 -8.01 5.12
C VAL A 207 -15.06 -7.55 6.58
N ASN A 208 -14.26 -8.12 7.48
CA ASN A 208 -14.25 -7.81 8.91
C ASN A 208 -13.14 -6.82 9.32
N GLY A 209 -12.56 -6.12 8.36
CA GLY A 209 -11.58 -5.06 8.58
C GLY A 209 -12.19 -3.83 9.24
N CYS A 210 -11.31 -2.95 9.72
CA CYS A 210 -11.71 -1.72 10.37
C CYS A 210 -12.27 -0.68 9.39
N GLY A 211 -13.44 -0.10 9.69
CA GLY A 211 -14.08 1.02 8.97
C GLY A 211 -13.35 2.37 9.03
N PHE A 212 -12.05 2.35 9.35
CA PHE A 212 -11.16 3.50 9.42
C PHE A 212 -9.87 3.10 8.68
N GLU A 213 -10.00 3.03 7.37
CA GLU A 213 -9.08 2.40 6.42
C GLU A 213 -7.79 3.22 6.33
N SER A 214 -6.65 2.56 6.47
CA SER A 214 -5.34 3.22 6.46
C SER A 214 -4.51 2.76 5.27
N GLN A 215 -5.02 2.95 4.06
CA GLN A 215 -4.44 2.47 2.80
C GLN A 215 -2.98 2.91 2.66
N LEU A 216 -2.68 4.19 2.92
CA LEU A 216 -1.34 4.77 2.81
C LEU A 216 -0.39 4.26 3.90
N GLU A 217 -0.83 4.16 5.15
CA GLU A 217 0.00 3.62 6.24
C GLU A 217 0.23 2.12 6.07
N SER A 218 -0.77 1.34 5.64
CA SER A 218 -0.58 -0.07 5.32
C SER A 218 0.39 -0.27 4.16
N MET A 219 0.31 0.53 3.10
CA MET A 219 1.31 0.57 2.02
C MET A 219 2.71 0.84 2.61
N ARG A 220 2.85 1.88 3.42
CA ARG A 220 4.13 2.28 4.02
C ARG A 220 4.71 1.18 4.90
N LEU A 221 3.90 0.59 5.78
CA LEU A 221 4.28 -0.48 6.68
C LEU A 221 4.74 -1.72 5.89
N ALA A 222 4.00 -2.10 4.85
CA ALA A 222 4.38 -3.21 3.98
C ALA A 222 5.73 -2.97 3.32
N LEU A 223 5.94 -1.80 2.72
CA LEU A 223 7.18 -1.45 2.04
C LEU A 223 8.36 -1.37 3.01
N VAL A 224 8.19 -0.79 4.20
CA VAL A 224 9.27 -0.74 5.21
C VAL A 224 9.66 -2.14 5.69
N ARG A 225 8.70 -3.07 5.84
CA ARG A 225 9.02 -4.47 6.18
C ARG A 225 9.91 -5.13 5.14
N THR A 226 9.77 -4.79 3.85
CA THR A 226 10.65 -5.33 2.80
C THR A 226 12.12 -4.92 2.92
N MET A 227 12.41 -3.89 3.72
CA MET A 227 13.74 -3.32 3.92
C MET A 227 14.36 -3.68 5.28
N ASP A 228 13.62 -4.34 6.17
CA ASP A 228 14.09 -4.76 7.49
C ASP A 228 14.43 -6.26 7.47
N ALA A 229 15.72 -6.60 7.61
CA ALA A 229 16.23 -7.96 7.60
C ALA A 229 15.65 -8.89 8.69
N ASN A 230 14.92 -8.35 9.67
CA ASN A 230 14.23 -9.14 10.70
C ASN A 230 12.78 -9.49 10.31
N GLN A 231 12.30 -9.04 9.15
CA GLN A 231 10.93 -9.28 8.69
C GLN A 231 10.88 -10.37 7.61
N PRO A 232 9.83 -11.20 7.58
CA PRO A 232 9.63 -12.20 6.52
C PRO A 232 9.60 -11.62 5.09
N GLU A 233 9.16 -10.36 4.95
CA GLU A 233 9.06 -9.63 3.68
C GLU A 233 10.42 -9.16 3.13
N TYR A 234 11.51 -9.28 3.88
CA TYR A 234 12.82 -8.77 3.49
C TYR A 234 13.27 -9.34 2.13
N GLY A 235 13.78 -8.46 1.28
CA GLY A 235 14.24 -8.81 -0.06
C GLY A 235 13.11 -8.99 -1.09
N PHE A 236 11.87 -8.61 -0.78
CA PHE A 236 10.77 -8.53 -1.74
C PHE A 236 11.09 -7.56 -2.90
N LEU A 237 11.54 -6.34 -2.58
CA LEU A 237 11.86 -5.29 -3.55
C LEU A 237 13.16 -5.61 -4.31
N ARG A 238 13.07 -5.69 -5.63
CA ARG A 238 14.21 -5.87 -6.53
C ARG A 238 14.65 -4.51 -7.11
N PRO A 239 15.95 -4.17 -7.14
CA PRO A 239 16.42 -2.90 -7.71
C PRO A 239 16.08 -2.73 -9.20
N GLU A 240 16.10 -3.81 -9.96
CA GLU A 240 15.85 -3.82 -11.42
C GLU A 240 14.38 -3.99 -11.79
N ALA A 241 13.49 -4.25 -10.82
CA ALA A 241 12.06 -4.46 -11.06
C ALA A 241 11.26 -3.17 -10.89
N ASP A 242 10.24 -2.96 -11.72
CA ASP A 242 9.24 -1.93 -11.43
C ASP A 242 8.51 -2.28 -10.13
N LEU A 243 8.20 -1.30 -9.29
CA LEU A 243 7.28 -1.45 -8.17
C LEU A 243 5.93 -0.87 -8.56
N VAL A 244 4.87 -1.67 -8.47
CA VAL A 244 3.49 -1.19 -8.61
C VAL A 244 2.75 -1.45 -7.31
N VAL A 245 2.42 -0.38 -6.59
CA VAL A 245 1.46 -0.46 -5.49
C VAL A 245 0.07 -0.37 -6.09
N VAL A 246 -0.79 -1.35 -5.80
CA VAL A 246 -2.18 -1.41 -6.22
C VAL A 246 -3.06 -1.27 -4.99
N ILE A 247 -3.80 -0.18 -4.89
CA ILE A 247 -4.77 0.03 -3.82
C ILE A 247 -6.18 -0.22 -4.37
N LEU A 248 -6.97 -1.04 -3.68
CA LEU A 248 -8.40 -1.25 -3.96
C LEU A 248 -9.18 -0.83 -2.72
N THR A 249 -10.01 0.21 -2.81
CA THR A 249 -10.79 0.76 -1.69
C THR A 249 -11.95 1.61 -2.18
N ASP A 250 -13.09 1.56 -1.51
CA ASP A 250 -14.20 2.50 -1.71
C ASP A 250 -14.17 3.68 -0.72
N GLU A 251 -13.17 3.75 0.15
CA GLU A 251 -13.09 4.71 1.26
C GLU A 251 -11.98 5.76 1.11
N VAL A 252 -12.01 6.75 2.01
CA VAL A 252 -10.94 7.74 2.14
C VAL A 252 -9.76 7.20 2.96
N ASP A 253 -8.59 7.83 2.85
CA ASP A 253 -7.45 7.44 3.68
C ASP A 253 -7.51 8.03 5.10
N CYS A 254 -7.56 7.13 6.07
CA CYS A 254 -7.62 7.37 7.51
C CYS A 254 -6.32 7.02 8.24
N SER A 255 -5.18 7.11 7.54
CA SER A 255 -3.86 6.83 8.11
C SER A 255 -3.48 7.82 9.23
N TYR A 256 -3.97 7.54 10.44
CA TYR A 256 -3.92 8.42 11.59
C TYR A 256 -2.58 8.33 12.35
N ASN A 257 -2.21 9.42 13.00
CA ASN A 257 -1.08 9.45 13.92
C ASN A 257 -1.53 8.95 15.30
N PRO A 258 -0.96 7.83 15.83
CA PRO A 258 -1.37 7.26 17.11
C PRO A 258 -1.20 8.19 18.32
N LEU A 259 -0.40 9.25 18.22
CA LEU A 259 -0.30 10.27 19.27
C LEU A 259 -1.62 11.05 19.47
N PHE A 260 -2.48 11.07 18.46
CA PHE A 260 -3.71 11.85 18.40
C PHE A 260 -4.97 10.98 18.33
N ASP A 261 -4.90 9.74 18.83
CA ASP A 261 -5.98 8.75 18.76
C ASP A 261 -7.32 9.19 19.41
N SER A 262 -7.27 10.25 20.22
CA SER A 262 -8.43 10.93 20.81
C SER A 262 -9.41 11.50 19.77
N ILE A 263 -8.97 11.82 18.54
CA ILE A 263 -9.87 12.32 17.48
C ILE A 263 -10.96 11.31 17.12
N PHE A 264 -10.71 10.03 17.39
CA PHE A 264 -11.72 8.99 17.18
C PHE A 264 -12.58 8.80 18.43
N LYS A 265 -12.13 9.14 19.64
CA LYS A 265 -12.75 8.72 20.90
C LYS A 265 -13.63 9.80 21.53
N ASP A 266 -13.01 10.90 21.95
CA ASP A 266 -13.60 11.92 22.80
C ASP A 266 -13.33 13.34 22.32
N ASN A 267 -12.28 13.56 21.52
CA ASN A 267 -12.09 14.81 20.80
C ASN A 267 -12.93 14.81 19.53
N LYS A 268 -14.02 15.60 19.54
CA LYS A 268 -15.01 15.65 18.47
C LYS A 268 -14.79 16.73 17.42
N ILE A 269 -13.61 17.34 17.38
CA ILE A 269 -13.32 18.46 16.45
C ILE A 269 -13.53 18.09 14.98
N PHE A 270 -13.25 16.84 14.61
CA PHE A 270 -13.36 16.33 13.23
C PHE A 270 -14.61 15.50 12.98
N TRP A 271 -15.52 15.39 13.95
CA TRP A 271 -16.74 14.60 13.79
C TRP A 271 -17.75 15.43 12.99
N GLU A 272 -18.44 14.80 12.04
CA GLU A 272 -19.47 15.50 11.26
C GLU A 272 -20.60 15.99 12.17
N ASP A 273 -21.12 15.11 13.02
CA ASP A 273 -22.04 15.46 14.11
C ASP A 273 -21.37 15.27 15.49
N PRO A 274 -21.02 16.36 16.20
CA PRO A 274 -20.42 16.28 17.53
C PRO A 274 -21.40 15.76 18.60
N GLU A 275 -22.70 15.63 18.31
CA GLU A 275 -23.68 15.05 19.23
C GLU A 275 -23.72 13.51 19.15
N ARG A 276 -23.09 12.88 18.14
CA ARG A 276 -23.03 11.41 18.07
C ARG A 276 -22.31 10.80 19.27
N PRO A 277 -22.68 9.58 19.67
CA PRO A 277 -21.95 8.85 20.71
C PRO A 277 -20.58 8.38 20.24
N ASP A 278 -20.40 8.17 18.93
CA ASP A 278 -19.22 7.55 18.33
C ASP A 278 -18.81 8.25 17.03
N ALA A 279 -17.51 8.23 16.74
CA ALA A 279 -16.95 8.73 15.49
C ALA A 279 -17.42 7.88 14.31
N THR A 280 -17.57 8.53 13.15
CA THR A 280 -17.83 7.93 11.84
C THR A 280 -16.60 8.08 10.94
N SER A 281 -16.61 7.43 9.78
CA SER A 281 -15.56 7.56 8.75
C SER A 281 -15.33 9.01 8.31
N ALA A 282 -16.30 9.89 8.51
CA ALA A 282 -16.19 11.34 8.30
C ALA A 282 -14.97 11.97 8.99
N VAL A 283 -14.55 11.44 10.14
CA VAL A 283 -13.33 11.90 10.83
C VAL A 283 -12.12 11.84 9.92
N CYS A 284 -12.01 10.82 9.07
CA CYS A 284 -10.88 10.62 8.17
C CYS A 284 -10.80 11.71 7.09
N PHE A 285 -11.95 12.08 6.50
CA PHE A 285 -12.01 13.17 5.53
C PHE A 285 -11.78 14.52 6.22
N ASN A 286 -12.53 14.79 7.29
CA ASN A 286 -12.51 16.06 8.01
C ASN A 286 -11.15 16.38 8.67
N ALA A 287 -10.39 15.36 9.06
CA ALA A 287 -9.06 15.52 9.66
C ALA A 287 -7.91 15.57 8.63
N GLY A 288 -8.19 15.29 7.35
CA GLY A 288 -7.16 15.13 6.32
C GLY A 288 -7.34 16.02 5.10
N VAL A 289 -8.46 16.72 4.97
CA VAL A 289 -8.85 17.42 3.74
C VAL A 289 -9.46 18.78 4.06
N LYS A 290 -9.03 19.81 3.34
CA LYS A 290 -9.58 21.16 3.44
C LYS A 290 -10.25 21.56 2.14
N CYS A 291 -11.57 21.63 2.13
CA CYS A 291 -12.29 22.05 0.94
C CYS A 291 -12.33 23.57 0.75
N GLU A 292 -12.16 24.00 -0.50
CA GLU A 292 -12.21 25.38 -0.95
C GLU A 292 -13.51 25.67 -1.72
N GLY A 293 -13.98 26.91 -1.66
CA GLY A 293 -15.27 27.30 -2.24
C GLY A 293 -16.37 27.25 -1.18
N GLY A 294 -17.58 26.87 -1.58
CA GLY A 294 -18.73 26.81 -0.66
C GLY A 294 -19.65 25.63 -0.97
N ALA A 295 -20.21 25.05 0.08
CA ALA A 295 -21.20 23.98 -0.01
C ALA A 295 -22.38 24.33 -0.94
N PRO A 296 -22.99 23.33 -1.60
CA PRO A 296 -22.71 21.90 -1.46
C PRO A 296 -21.65 21.38 -2.46
N THR A 297 -21.00 22.23 -3.25
CA THR A 297 -20.03 21.79 -4.26
C THR A 297 -18.76 22.63 -4.20
N TYR A 298 -17.65 21.97 -3.97
CA TYR A 298 -16.36 22.59 -3.70
C TYR A 298 -15.55 22.76 -4.98
N THR A 299 -14.69 23.78 -5.01
CA THR A 299 -13.82 24.04 -6.16
C THR A 299 -12.58 23.14 -6.15
N ALA A 300 -12.09 22.83 -4.95
CA ALA A 300 -10.99 21.92 -4.70
C ALA A 300 -11.08 21.40 -3.26
N CYS A 301 -10.50 20.25 -3.00
CA CYS A 301 -10.34 19.71 -1.65
C CYS A 301 -8.93 19.11 -1.53
N PRO A 302 -7.87 19.94 -1.39
CA PRO A 302 -6.51 19.45 -1.17
C PRO A 302 -6.37 18.69 0.16
N ALA A 303 -5.40 17.78 0.24
CA ALA A 303 -5.02 17.23 1.53
C ALA A 303 -4.45 18.35 2.41
N THR A 304 -4.66 18.27 3.72
CA THR A 304 -4.21 19.30 4.65
C THR A 304 -3.90 18.67 6.00
N ASN A 305 -2.76 19.06 6.57
CA ASN A 305 -2.44 18.72 7.95
C ASN A 305 -3.26 19.58 8.90
N TYR A 306 -3.96 18.93 9.82
CA TYR A 306 -4.64 19.58 10.93
C TYR A 306 -3.98 19.18 12.26
N ASP A 307 -3.91 20.11 13.22
CA ASP A 307 -3.55 19.78 14.60
C ASP A 307 -4.75 19.27 15.41
N ILE A 308 -4.50 18.89 16.66
CA ILE A 308 -5.53 18.34 17.55
C ILE A 308 -6.64 19.34 17.90
N GLU A 309 -6.41 20.65 17.71
CA GLU A 309 -7.38 21.73 17.87
C GLU A 309 -8.14 22.06 16.57
N GLY A 310 -7.84 21.39 15.46
CA GLY A 310 -8.47 21.63 14.16
C GLY A 310 -7.94 22.84 13.41
N ASN A 311 -6.76 23.36 13.77
CA ASN A 311 -6.10 24.37 12.97
C ASN A 311 -5.49 23.72 11.71
N PRO A 312 -5.78 24.23 10.50
CA PRO A 312 -5.21 23.70 9.27
C PRO A 312 -3.79 24.19 9.04
N ASP A 313 -3.12 23.58 8.05
CA ASP A 313 -1.83 24.01 7.52
C ASP A 313 -0.70 23.98 8.57
N VAL A 314 -0.80 23.04 9.52
CA VAL A 314 0.20 22.84 10.59
C VAL A 314 1.40 22.02 10.12
N ALA A 315 2.47 22.04 10.91
CA ALA A 315 3.67 21.24 10.62
C ALA A 315 3.39 19.73 10.74
N ASP A 316 4.19 18.94 10.03
CA ASP A 316 4.09 17.47 9.97
C ASP A 316 4.08 16.80 11.35
N ASP A 317 4.86 17.30 12.31
CA ASP A 317 4.95 16.74 13.67
C ASP A 317 3.67 16.99 14.50
N ASP A 318 2.86 17.98 14.11
CA ASP A 318 1.62 18.35 14.80
C ASP A 318 0.38 17.72 14.14
N ALA A 319 0.53 17.04 13.02
CA ALA A 319 -0.58 16.52 12.22
C ALA A 319 -1.27 15.30 12.87
N VAL A 320 -2.61 15.35 12.95
CA VAL A 320 -3.45 14.27 13.53
C VAL A 320 -3.57 13.04 12.63
N LEU A 321 -3.51 13.24 11.31
CA LEU A 321 -3.22 12.18 10.35
C LEU A 321 -1.75 12.26 9.96
N TRP A 322 -1.13 11.13 9.62
CA TRP A 322 0.23 11.17 9.11
C TRP A 322 0.30 12.05 7.85
N PRO A 323 1.27 12.96 7.74
CA PRO A 323 1.35 13.88 6.62
C PRO A 323 1.62 13.12 5.32
N VAL A 324 1.09 13.62 4.20
CA VAL A 324 1.26 12.98 2.88
C VAL A 324 2.74 12.82 2.51
N SER A 325 3.58 13.78 2.93
CA SER A 325 5.05 13.77 2.78
C SER A 325 5.68 12.45 3.25
N ARG A 326 5.17 11.86 4.34
CA ARG A 326 5.63 10.57 4.89
C ARG A 326 5.60 9.45 3.84
N TYR A 327 4.62 9.46 2.95
CA TYR A 327 4.42 8.44 1.94
C TYR A 327 5.20 8.75 0.67
N THR A 328 5.17 9.99 0.22
CA THR A 328 5.93 10.43 -0.95
C THR A 328 7.43 10.28 -0.73
N ASP A 329 7.95 10.64 0.45
CA ASP A 329 9.37 10.51 0.78
C ASP A 329 9.84 9.05 0.76
N LEU A 330 9.01 8.12 1.25
CA LEU A 330 9.32 6.69 1.18
C LEU A 330 9.37 6.20 -0.27
N LEU A 331 8.35 6.54 -1.06
CA LEU A 331 8.25 6.10 -2.45
C LEU A 331 9.35 6.71 -3.33
N ASP A 332 9.73 7.97 -3.10
CA ASP A 332 10.87 8.64 -3.71
C ASP A 332 12.18 7.95 -3.33
N GLY A 333 12.34 7.58 -2.06
CA GLY A 333 13.49 6.79 -1.61
C GLY A 333 13.60 5.44 -2.32
N ILE A 334 12.46 4.75 -2.52
CA ILE A 334 12.42 3.51 -3.29
C ILE A 334 12.76 3.78 -4.76
N GLN A 335 12.16 4.80 -5.37
CA GLN A 335 12.41 5.19 -6.76
C GLN A 335 13.88 5.51 -7.00
N ALA A 336 14.54 6.17 -6.04
CA ALA A 336 15.98 6.48 -6.10
C ALA A 336 16.88 5.24 -6.00
N SER A 337 16.40 4.14 -5.40
CA SER A 337 17.13 2.87 -5.32
C SER A 337 16.95 1.98 -6.55
N LYS A 338 16.00 2.30 -7.44
CA LYS A 338 15.76 1.54 -8.67
C LYS A 338 16.88 1.71 -9.70
N THR A 339 17.12 0.66 -10.46
CA THR A 339 18.15 0.56 -11.52
C THR A 339 17.51 0.11 -12.83
N GLY A 340 18.26 0.15 -13.94
CA GLY A 340 17.74 -0.33 -15.23
C GLY A 340 16.55 0.47 -15.78
N GLY A 341 16.30 1.67 -15.25
CA GLY A 341 15.13 2.49 -15.60
C GLY A 341 13.83 2.02 -14.96
N ALA A 342 13.88 1.13 -13.96
CA ALA A 342 12.70 0.68 -13.24
C ALA A 342 12.01 1.82 -12.47
N ARG A 343 10.68 1.75 -12.42
CA ARG A 343 9.79 2.82 -11.93
C ARG A 343 8.99 2.37 -10.72
N VAL A 344 8.62 3.33 -9.88
CA VAL A 344 7.65 3.18 -8.79
C VAL A 344 6.34 3.81 -9.25
N ARG A 345 5.25 3.07 -9.16
CA ARG A 345 3.91 3.50 -9.58
C ARG A 345 2.91 3.23 -8.47
N LEU A 346 1.94 4.14 -8.32
CA LEU A 346 0.77 3.94 -7.50
C LEU A 346 -0.45 3.88 -8.41
N LEU A 347 -1.03 2.69 -8.52
CA LEU A 347 -2.29 2.45 -9.19
C LEU A 347 -3.39 2.29 -8.13
N ALA A 348 -4.50 3.00 -8.28
CA ALA A 348 -5.63 2.90 -7.37
C ALA A 348 -6.92 2.60 -8.14
N ILE A 349 -7.65 1.61 -7.66
CA ILE A 349 -9.05 1.36 -8.03
C ILE A 349 -9.87 1.92 -6.86
N ALA A 350 -10.37 3.15 -7.02
CA ALA A 350 -10.90 3.95 -5.92
C ALA A 350 -12.07 4.84 -6.37
N GLY A 351 -12.59 5.68 -5.46
CA GLY A 351 -13.74 6.56 -5.70
C GLY A 351 -13.47 7.73 -6.65
N VAL A 352 -13.17 7.43 -7.92
CA VAL A 352 -13.07 8.38 -9.02
C VAL A 352 -14.06 7.99 -10.13
N PRO A 353 -14.57 8.93 -10.94
CA PRO A 353 -15.53 8.58 -11.99
C PRO A 353 -14.88 7.73 -13.10
N VAL A 354 -15.68 6.94 -13.80
CA VAL A 354 -15.20 6.19 -14.98
C VAL A 354 -14.65 7.16 -16.03
N GLY A 355 -13.43 6.91 -16.50
CA GLY A 355 -12.73 7.79 -17.44
C GLY A 355 -11.90 8.89 -16.78
N PHE A 356 -11.81 8.93 -15.44
CA PHE A 356 -10.94 9.87 -14.71
C PHE A 356 -9.48 9.80 -15.18
N GLU A 357 -8.98 8.59 -15.45
CA GLU A 357 -7.61 8.34 -15.91
C GLU A 357 -7.28 9.02 -17.26
N THR A 358 -8.29 9.40 -18.03
CA THR A 358 -8.12 10.11 -19.31
C THR A 358 -7.92 11.62 -19.13
N GLY A 359 -8.24 12.15 -17.95
CA GLY A 359 -8.31 13.58 -17.67
C GLY A 359 -9.53 14.29 -18.28
N GLU A 360 -10.41 13.57 -18.99
CA GLU A 360 -11.62 14.14 -19.60
C GLU A 360 -12.80 14.25 -18.63
N VAL A 361 -12.84 13.38 -17.61
CA VAL A 361 -13.91 13.34 -16.60
C VAL A 361 -13.36 13.84 -15.26
N PRO A 362 -13.75 15.04 -14.80
CA PRO A 362 -13.25 15.58 -13.54
C PRO A 362 -13.86 14.85 -12.35
N LEU A 363 -13.08 14.72 -11.27
CA LEU A 363 -13.60 14.37 -9.95
C LEU A 363 -14.35 15.57 -9.36
N VAL A 364 -15.57 15.34 -8.88
CA VAL A 364 -16.40 16.37 -8.25
C VAL A 364 -16.36 16.18 -6.74
N PHE A 365 -16.07 17.25 -6.01
CA PHE A 365 -16.18 17.29 -4.56
C PHE A 365 -17.47 18.00 -4.17
N ALA A 366 -18.36 17.29 -3.49
CA ALA A 366 -19.64 17.83 -3.04
C ALA A 366 -20.08 17.15 -1.75
N ASP A 367 -20.88 17.84 -0.95
CA ASP A 367 -21.58 17.22 0.18
C ASP A 367 -22.53 16.14 -0.33
N ASP A 368 -22.74 15.10 0.49
CA ASP A 368 -23.72 14.08 0.19
C ASP A 368 -25.14 14.68 0.29
N PRO A 369 -26.01 14.51 -0.72
CA PRO A 369 -27.39 14.97 -0.63
C PRO A 369 -28.21 14.22 0.43
N ASP A 370 -27.80 13.01 0.84
CA ASP A 370 -28.38 12.33 2.00
C ASP A 370 -27.65 12.75 3.28
N PRO A 371 -28.32 13.43 4.23
CA PRO A 371 -27.71 13.82 5.50
C PRO A 371 -27.18 12.65 6.32
N ALA A 372 -27.72 11.44 6.16
CA ALA A 372 -27.23 10.25 6.85
C ALA A 372 -25.88 9.81 6.30
N ASP A 373 -25.71 9.83 4.97
CA ASP A 373 -24.43 9.49 4.34
C ASP A 373 -23.39 10.60 4.56
N GLN A 374 -23.80 11.86 4.51
CA GLN A 374 -22.95 12.99 4.87
C GLN A 374 -22.41 12.84 6.31
N ASP A 375 -23.28 12.49 7.27
CA ASP A 375 -22.90 12.22 8.67
C ASP A 375 -21.92 11.04 8.82
N ILE A 376 -22.02 10.03 7.95
CA ILE A 376 -21.15 8.86 8.00
C ILE A 376 -19.79 9.14 7.36
N PHE A 377 -19.72 9.84 6.22
CA PHE A 377 -18.51 9.94 5.40
C PHE A 377 -17.88 11.34 5.32
N GLY A 378 -18.59 12.40 5.73
CA GLY A 378 -18.12 13.79 5.69
C GLY A 378 -18.05 14.40 4.27
N ILE A 379 -18.25 13.58 3.23
CA ILE A 379 -18.24 14.00 1.83
C ILE A 379 -19.12 13.07 0.98
N GLY A 380 -19.74 13.63 -0.05
CA GLY A 380 -20.45 12.90 -1.08
C GLY A 380 -19.53 12.00 -1.93
N PRO A 381 -20.12 11.13 -2.76
CA PRO A 381 -19.37 10.10 -3.47
C PRO A 381 -18.54 10.69 -4.61
N GLY A 382 -17.32 10.18 -4.77
CA GLY A 382 -16.48 10.46 -5.95
C GLY A 382 -16.89 9.63 -7.17
N CYS A 383 -17.53 8.48 -6.95
CA CYS A 383 -18.22 7.72 -7.99
C CYS A 383 -19.44 6.96 -7.45
N VAL A 384 -20.36 6.62 -8.36
CA VAL A 384 -21.58 5.89 -8.08
C VAL A 384 -21.80 4.84 -9.17
N LEU A 385 -22.06 3.59 -8.78
CA LEU A 385 -22.48 2.50 -9.66
C LEU A 385 -23.90 2.06 -9.28
N VAL A 386 -24.83 2.21 -10.22
CA VAL A 386 -26.23 1.81 -10.03
C VAL A 386 -26.43 0.43 -10.64
N ASP A 387 -26.79 -0.57 -9.83
CA ASP A 387 -27.29 -1.85 -10.36
C ASP A 387 -28.72 -1.65 -10.89
N PRO A 388 -29.01 -1.89 -12.18
CA PRO A 388 -30.36 -1.79 -12.73
C PRO A 388 -31.40 -2.68 -12.03
N ASN A 389 -30.98 -3.76 -11.37
CA ASN A 389 -31.84 -4.65 -10.60
C ASN A 389 -32.10 -4.16 -9.18
N PHE A 390 -31.19 -3.34 -8.65
CA PHE A 390 -31.27 -2.74 -7.31
C PHE A 390 -30.99 -1.23 -7.37
N PRO A 391 -31.80 -0.46 -8.13
CA PRO A 391 -31.51 0.95 -8.41
C PRO A 391 -31.56 1.85 -7.17
N ASP A 392 -32.18 1.38 -6.09
CA ASP A 392 -32.31 2.10 -4.81
C ASP A 392 -31.11 1.87 -3.87
N PHE A 393 -30.16 0.98 -4.24
CA PHE A 393 -28.97 0.66 -3.45
C PHE A 393 -27.71 0.77 -4.32
N PRO A 394 -27.34 1.99 -4.75
CA PRO A 394 -26.13 2.15 -5.54
C PRO A 394 -24.89 1.84 -4.70
N GLN A 395 -23.89 1.22 -5.34
CA GLN A 395 -22.54 1.17 -4.80
C GLN A 395 -21.90 2.56 -4.95
N THR A 396 -21.27 3.05 -3.90
CA THR A 396 -20.66 4.38 -3.88
C THR A 396 -19.26 4.30 -3.30
N ALA A 397 -18.36 5.13 -3.80
CA ALA A 397 -17.03 5.24 -3.22
C ALA A 397 -16.62 6.70 -3.01
N ARG A 398 -15.85 6.96 -1.97
CA ARG A 398 -15.43 8.29 -1.54
C ARG A 398 -14.21 8.79 -2.32
N PRO A 399 -14.10 10.11 -2.54
CA PRO A 399 -13.02 10.67 -3.33
C PRO A 399 -11.66 10.50 -2.61
N PRO A 400 -10.66 9.85 -3.25
CA PRO A 400 -9.42 9.43 -2.59
C PRO A 400 -8.37 10.56 -2.52
N VAL A 401 -8.71 11.70 -1.90
CA VAL A 401 -7.92 12.95 -1.93
C VAL A 401 -6.44 12.75 -1.59
N ARG A 402 -6.16 12.18 -0.41
CA ARG A 402 -4.78 12.01 0.08
C ARG A 402 -3.99 11.04 -0.81
N MET A 403 -4.64 10.01 -1.33
CA MET A 403 -4.02 9.07 -2.28
C MET A 403 -3.70 9.75 -3.62
N LEU A 404 -4.59 10.61 -4.13
CA LEU A 404 -4.35 11.37 -5.37
C LEU A 404 -3.09 12.23 -5.25
N GLU A 405 -2.86 12.85 -4.09
CA GLU A 405 -1.67 13.66 -3.84
C GLU A 405 -0.39 12.81 -3.82
N VAL A 406 -0.43 11.63 -3.17
CA VAL A 406 0.69 10.66 -3.24
C VAL A 406 0.93 10.21 -4.68
N GLY A 407 -0.12 9.84 -5.41
CA GLY A 407 0.00 9.37 -6.80
C GLY A 407 0.57 10.44 -7.73
N ALA A 408 0.17 11.69 -7.56
CA ALA A 408 0.66 12.81 -8.36
C ALA A 408 2.17 13.05 -8.19
N SER A 409 2.76 12.66 -7.04
CA SER A 409 4.20 12.75 -6.82
C SER A 409 5.02 11.77 -7.67
N LEU A 410 4.41 10.65 -8.10
CA LEU A 410 5.08 9.57 -8.83
C LEU A 410 5.00 9.69 -10.36
N GLY A 411 4.21 10.64 -10.87
CA GLY A 411 4.04 10.86 -12.31
C GLY A 411 2.56 10.97 -12.72
N PRO A 412 2.21 10.55 -13.94
CA PRO A 412 0.81 10.51 -14.38
C PRO A 412 -0.06 9.67 -13.44
N LEU A 413 -1.25 10.17 -13.12
CA LEU A 413 -2.19 9.48 -12.23
C LEU A 413 -2.70 8.19 -12.87
N GLU A 414 -2.59 7.08 -12.14
CA GLU A 414 -3.16 5.78 -12.50
C GLU A 414 -4.34 5.45 -11.56
N PHE A 415 -5.33 6.34 -11.54
CA PHE A 415 -6.54 6.21 -10.73
C PHE A 415 -7.73 5.82 -11.60
N HIS A 416 -8.34 4.69 -11.27
CA HIS A 416 -9.46 4.13 -12.00
C HIS A 416 -10.68 4.01 -11.08
N SER A 417 -11.86 4.15 -11.67
CA SER A 417 -13.11 4.00 -10.94
C SER A 417 -13.24 2.61 -10.33
N ILE A 418 -13.55 2.54 -9.05
CA ILE A 418 -14.03 1.31 -8.41
C ILE A 418 -15.48 1.01 -8.81
N CYS A 419 -16.27 2.07 -9.08
CA CYS A 419 -17.66 2.02 -9.50
C CYS A 419 -17.82 1.60 -10.98
N GLN A 420 -17.40 0.38 -11.33
CA GLN A 420 -17.60 -0.22 -12.65
C GLN A 420 -17.64 -1.75 -12.58
N HIS A 421 -18.24 -2.39 -13.58
CA HIS A 421 -18.50 -3.83 -13.59
C HIS A 421 -17.34 -4.70 -14.13
N ASP A 422 -16.23 -4.10 -14.56
CA ASP A 422 -15.10 -4.81 -15.15
C ASP A 422 -13.77 -4.11 -14.84
N TYR A 423 -12.83 -4.84 -14.23
CA TYR A 423 -11.48 -4.37 -13.95
C TYR A 423 -10.43 -4.94 -14.91
N SER A 424 -10.82 -5.73 -15.92
CA SER A 424 -9.88 -6.40 -16.84
C SER A 424 -8.90 -5.44 -17.52
N ALA A 425 -9.40 -4.28 -17.98
CA ALA A 425 -8.58 -3.24 -18.59
C ALA A 425 -7.60 -2.62 -17.59
N ILE A 426 -8.03 -2.39 -16.34
CA ILE A 426 -7.20 -1.84 -15.26
C ILE A 426 -6.13 -2.84 -14.85
N VAL A 427 -6.50 -4.10 -14.63
CA VAL A 427 -5.56 -5.15 -14.23
C VAL A 427 -4.48 -5.35 -15.30
N ALA A 428 -4.83 -5.19 -16.58
CA ALA A 428 -3.87 -5.25 -17.68
C ALA A 428 -2.82 -4.12 -17.64
N THR A 429 -3.11 -2.95 -17.04
CA THR A 429 -2.13 -1.84 -16.94
C THR A 429 -1.08 -2.08 -15.85
N ILE A 430 -1.39 -2.89 -14.84
CA ILE A 430 -0.43 -3.26 -13.78
C ILE A 430 0.83 -3.88 -14.38
N ALA A 431 0.69 -4.76 -15.39
CA ALA A 431 1.82 -5.43 -16.03
C ALA A 431 2.58 -4.57 -17.06
N GLN A 432 2.04 -3.40 -17.44
CA GLN A 432 2.64 -2.52 -18.43
C GLN A 432 3.91 -1.85 -17.85
N PRO A 433 4.94 -1.64 -18.69
CA PRO A 433 6.20 -1.04 -18.26
C PRO A 433 6.09 0.45 -17.94
#